data_AF-A0A9E6DR70-F1
#
_entry.id   AF-A0A9E6DR70-F1
#
_cell.length_a   1.000
_cell.length_b   1.000
_cell.length_c   1.000
_cell.angle_alpha   90.00
_cell.angle_beta   90.00
_cell.angle_gamma   90.00
#
_symmetry.space_group_name_H-M   'P 1'
#
loop_
_entity.id
_entity.type
_entity.pdbx_description
1 polymer ?
#
loop_
_entity_poly.entity_id
_entity_poly.type
_entity_poly.pdbx_seq_one_letter_code
_entity_poly.pdbx_strand_id
1 'polypeptide(L)'
;DIKGGAPLLNIFGGKITTYRRLAESAFGNIAQFFPNAGQQWTAGTPLPGGDFSVDGVDGLIANAQTDYGFLDAAWAKRLVRCYGTELWDILGNAKHKHDLGIDFGAGLSELEVAWLMTNEFAQQAEDIIWRRTKLGLRMSDKQVKQLEEWIANRNKATENMNETVA
;
A
#
# COMPACT_ATOMS: atom_id res chain seq x y z
N ASP A 1 -22.56 -0.64 29.86
CA ASP A 1 -23.93 -1.12 30.06
C ASP A 1 -24.30 -1.94 28.83
N ILE A 2 -24.71 -3.19 29.01
CA ILE A 2 -25.01 -4.16 27.93
C ILE A 2 -26.52 -4.33 27.71
N LYS A 3 -27.35 -3.54 28.41
CA LYS A 3 -28.80 -3.61 28.28
C LYS A 3 -29.32 -2.50 27.37
N GLY A 4 -29.48 -2.82 26.07
CA GLY A 4 -30.42 -2.12 25.18
C GLY A 4 -29.90 -0.92 24.37
N GLY A 5 -28.59 -0.72 24.26
CA GLY A 5 -27.99 0.37 23.45
C GLY A 5 -26.98 -0.13 22.41
N ALA A 6 -26.62 0.73 21.45
CA ALA A 6 -25.57 0.43 20.47
C ALA A 6 -24.23 0.17 21.19
N PRO A 7 -23.50 -0.91 20.85
CA PRO A 7 -22.26 -1.26 21.53
C PRO A 7 -21.16 -0.23 21.26
N LEU A 8 -20.41 0.15 22.30
CA LEU A 8 -19.24 1.02 22.23
C LEU A 8 -18.00 0.27 22.75
N LEU A 9 -16.94 0.24 21.95
CA LEU A 9 -15.65 -0.33 22.33
C LEU A 9 -14.57 0.76 22.28
N ASN A 10 -13.86 0.96 23.40
CA ASN A 10 -12.76 1.90 23.51
C ASN A 10 -11.44 1.13 23.63
N ILE A 11 -10.41 1.55 22.87
CA ILE A 11 -9.06 0.99 22.95
C ILE A 11 -8.14 1.99 23.65
N PHE A 12 -7.53 1.58 24.76
CA PHE A 12 -6.56 2.38 25.50
C PHE A 12 -5.17 1.74 25.40
N GLY A 13 -4.24 2.42 24.72
CA GLY A 13 -2.92 1.88 24.42
C GLY A 13 -2.93 0.88 23.25
N GLY A 14 -1.94 0.00 23.21
CA GLY A 14 -1.73 -0.98 22.13
C GLY A 14 -0.42 -0.72 21.41
N LYS A 15 0.57 -1.61 21.63
CA LYS A 15 1.85 -1.54 20.92
C LYS A 15 1.68 -2.10 19.51
N ILE A 16 2.50 -1.64 18.57
CA ILE A 16 2.58 -2.21 17.22
C ILE A 16 2.84 -3.72 17.30
N THR A 17 3.70 -4.19 18.22
CA THR A 17 3.99 -5.62 18.39
C THR A 17 2.81 -6.46 18.87
N THR A 18 1.76 -5.84 19.42
CA THR A 18 0.58 -6.53 19.98
C THR A 18 -0.70 -6.30 19.20
N TYR A 19 -0.64 -5.55 18.09
CA TYR A 19 -1.83 -5.06 17.38
C TYR A 19 -2.79 -6.19 16.97
N ARG A 20 -2.26 -7.30 16.42
CA ARG A 20 -3.07 -8.42 15.94
C ARG A 20 -3.85 -9.10 17.07
N ARG A 21 -3.18 -9.39 18.19
CA ARG A 21 -3.82 -9.99 19.36
C ARG A 21 -4.82 -9.04 20.02
N LEU A 22 -4.52 -7.75 20.03
CA LEU A 22 -5.44 -6.72 20.50
C LEU A 22 -6.69 -6.65 19.63
N ALA A 23 -6.55 -6.71 18.31
CA ALA A 23 -7.67 -6.74 17.37
C ALA A 23 -8.54 -8.00 17.54
N GLU A 24 -7.94 -9.18 17.71
CA GLU A 24 -8.67 -10.43 18.00
C GLU A 24 -9.48 -10.36 19.31
N SER A 25 -8.90 -9.76 20.35
CA SER A 25 -9.57 -9.56 21.64
C SER A 25 -10.72 -8.54 21.54
N ALA A 26 -10.46 -7.42 20.88
CA ALA A 26 -11.47 -6.39 20.59
C ALA A 26 -12.64 -6.96 19.78
N PHE A 27 -12.35 -7.76 18.75
CA PHE A 27 -13.37 -8.45 17.96
C PHE A 27 -14.18 -9.42 18.82
N GLY A 28 -13.55 -10.19 19.71
CA GLY A 28 -14.26 -11.09 20.62
C GLY A 28 -15.30 -10.37 21.50
N ASN A 29 -14.98 -9.16 21.97
CA ASN A 29 -15.92 -8.34 22.75
C ASN A 29 -17.10 -7.84 21.92
N ILE A 30 -16.91 -7.61 20.61
CA ILE A 30 -17.96 -7.08 19.72
C ILE A 30 -18.78 -8.22 19.09
N ALA A 31 -18.16 -9.37 18.82
CA ALA A 31 -18.76 -10.51 18.12
C ALA A 31 -20.05 -11.01 18.79
N GLN A 32 -20.17 -10.89 20.11
CA GLN A 32 -21.39 -11.25 20.85
C GLN A 32 -22.66 -10.52 20.40
N PHE A 33 -22.53 -9.37 19.74
CA PHE A 33 -23.66 -8.59 19.22
C PHE A 33 -24.02 -8.93 17.75
N PHE A 34 -23.25 -9.80 17.10
CA PHE A 34 -23.42 -10.16 15.69
C PHE A 34 -23.65 -11.67 15.56
N PRO A 35 -24.89 -12.12 15.28
CA PRO A 35 -25.25 -13.54 15.23
C PRO A 35 -24.39 -14.38 14.27
N ASN A 36 -23.87 -13.74 13.22
CA ASN A 36 -23.08 -14.37 12.17
C ASN A 36 -21.58 -13.99 12.25
N ALA A 37 -21.09 -13.56 13.42
CA ALA A 37 -19.67 -13.27 13.58
C ALA A 37 -18.84 -14.55 13.37
N GLY A 38 -17.81 -14.45 12.52
CA GLY A 38 -16.84 -15.51 12.30
C GLY A 38 -15.93 -15.76 13.50
N GLN A 39 -15.09 -16.80 13.40
CA GLN A 39 -14.05 -17.10 14.38
C GLN A 39 -12.78 -16.27 14.14
N GLN A 40 -11.87 -16.25 15.10
CA GLN A 40 -10.54 -15.65 14.93
C GLN A 40 -9.75 -16.39 13.84
N TRP A 41 -9.21 -15.65 12.86
CA TRP A 41 -8.55 -16.23 11.68
C TRP A 41 -7.21 -15.57 11.34
N THR A 42 -6.88 -14.42 11.97
CA THR A 42 -5.78 -13.54 11.52
C THR A 42 -4.38 -14.11 11.76
N ALA A 43 -4.22 -15.09 12.65
CA ALA A 43 -2.89 -15.59 13.05
C ALA A 43 -2.15 -16.35 11.94
N GLY A 44 -2.87 -17.01 11.03
CA GLY A 44 -2.30 -17.83 9.96
C GLY A 44 -2.47 -17.26 8.56
N THR A 45 -2.98 -16.04 8.43
CA THR A 45 -3.23 -15.43 7.13
C THR A 45 -2.16 -14.38 6.84
N PRO A 46 -1.46 -14.44 5.69
CA PRO A 46 -0.54 -13.39 5.30
C PRO A 46 -1.29 -12.06 5.13
N LEU A 47 -0.61 -10.96 5.41
CA LEU A 47 -1.08 -9.63 5.01
C LEU A 47 -0.89 -9.47 3.48
N PRO A 48 -1.64 -8.57 2.83
CA PRO A 48 -1.43 -8.25 1.41
C PRO A 48 0.04 -7.94 1.10
N GLY A 49 0.52 -8.42 -0.04
CA GLY A 49 1.93 -8.38 -0.43
C GLY A 49 2.84 -9.37 0.30
N GLY A 50 2.39 -9.98 1.40
CA GLY A 50 3.17 -10.83 2.30
C GLY A 50 2.98 -12.34 2.15
N ASP A 51 2.37 -12.80 1.07
CA ASP A 51 2.09 -14.21 0.76
C ASP A 51 3.31 -14.96 0.22
N PHE A 52 4.41 -14.90 0.97
CA PHE A 52 5.64 -15.61 0.68
C PHE A 52 6.36 -16.05 1.97
N SER A 53 7.32 -16.96 1.86
CA SER A 53 8.08 -17.47 3.02
C SER A 53 8.93 -16.37 3.68
N VAL A 54 9.21 -16.49 4.98
CA VAL A 54 10.02 -15.53 5.74
C VAL A 54 11.42 -15.30 5.13
N ASP A 55 11.98 -16.34 4.51
CA ASP A 55 13.26 -16.34 3.80
C ASP A 55 13.13 -16.12 2.28
N GLY A 56 11.93 -15.84 1.78
CA GLY A 56 11.62 -15.75 0.35
C GLY A 56 12.02 -14.43 -0.33
N VAL A 57 12.46 -13.41 0.43
CA VAL A 57 12.74 -12.07 -0.10
C VAL A 57 13.77 -12.07 -1.23
N ASP A 58 14.88 -12.80 -1.06
CA ASP A 58 15.93 -12.83 -2.07
C ASP A 58 15.46 -13.50 -3.38
N GLY A 59 14.59 -14.52 -3.26
CA GLY A 59 13.94 -15.15 -4.40
C GLY A 59 13.00 -14.19 -5.14
N LEU A 60 12.19 -13.41 -4.41
CA LEU A 60 11.33 -12.40 -5.02
C LEU A 60 12.12 -11.33 -5.77
N ILE A 61 13.26 -10.88 -5.23
CA ILE A 61 14.12 -9.91 -5.90
C ILE A 61 14.66 -10.49 -7.20
N ALA A 62 15.16 -11.74 -7.17
CA ALA A 62 15.67 -12.41 -8.37
C ALA A 62 14.57 -12.59 -9.44
N ASN A 63 13.35 -12.95 -9.03
CA ASN A 63 12.22 -13.06 -9.93
C ASN A 63 11.86 -11.71 -10.55
N ALA A 64 11.77 -10.64 -9.75
CA ALA A 64 11.47 -9.30 -10.24
C ALA A 64 12.51 -8.81 -11.27
N GLN A 65 13.80 -9.09 -11.06
CA GLN A 65 14.84 -8.72 -12.04
C GLN A 65 14.79 -9.57 -13.32
N THR A 66 14.35 -10.82 -13.20
CA THR A 66 14.17 -11.72 -14.36
C THR A 66 12.98 -11.26 -15.21
N ASP A 67 11.87 -10.93 -14.57
CA ASP A 67 10.63 -10.53 -15.24
C ASP A 67 10.71 -9.09 -15.79
N TYR A 68 11.42 -8.21 -15.08
CA TYR A 68 11.61 -6.80 -15.42
C TYR A 68 13.11 -6.49 -15.57
N GLY A 69 13.70 -6.88 -16.70
CA GLY A 69 15.15 -6.75 -16.95
C GLY A 69 15.71 -5.32 -16.93
N PHE A 70 14.86 -4.29 -16.84
CA PHE A 70 15.28 -2.90 -16.64
C PHE A 70 15.47 -2.53 -15.15
N LEU A 71 15.06 -3.38 -14.21
CA LEU A 71 15.26 -3.15 -12.77
C LEU A 71 16.68 -3.55 -12.37
N ASP A 72 17.44 -2.58 -11.86
CA ASP A 72 18.66 -2.90 -11.13
C ASP A 72 18.34 -3.55 -9.77
N ALA A 73 19.38 -4.13 -9.15
CA ALA A 73 19.22 -4.87 -7.89
C ALA A 73 18.73 -3.99 -6.73
N ALA A 74 19.11 -2.70 -6.70
CA ALA A 74 18.70 -1.80 -5.63
C ALA A 74 17.23 -1.39 -5.78
N TRP A 75 16.78 -1.18 -7.02
CA TRP A 75 15.39 -0.85 -7.34
C TRP A 75 14.46 -2.05 -7.12
N ALA A 76 14.81 -3.23 -7.62
CA ALA A 76 14.06 -4.46 -7.37
C ALA A 76 13.91 -4.73 -5.86
N LYS A 77 15.03 -4.62 -5.11
CA LYS A 77 15.00 -4.74 -3.65
C LYS A 77 14.11 -3.71 -2.97
N ARG A 78 14.10 -2.46 -3.43
CA ARG A 78 13.22 -1.41 -2.90
C ARG A 78 11.76 -1.79 -3.07
N LEU A 79 11.36 -2.17 -4.28
CA LEU A 79 9.98 -2.51 -4.60
C LEU A 79 9.52 -3.75 -3.82
N VAL A 80 10.31 -4.83 -3.80
CA VAL A 80 9.98 -6.05 -3.03
C VAL A 80 9.85 -5.75 -1.53
N ARG A 81 10.71 -4.90 -0.96
CA ARG A 81 10.60 -4.54 0.47
C ARG A 81 9.40 -3.65 0.78
N CYS A 82 8.85 -2.97 -0.22
CA CYS A 82 7.71 -2.07 -0.05
C CYS A 82 6.38 -2.79 -0.29
N TYR A 83 6.33 -3.66 -1.31
CA TYR A 83 5.08 -4.22 -1.86
C TYR A 83 5.04 -5.75 -1.84
N GLY A 84 6.19 -6.41 -1.65
CA GLY A 84 6.29 -7.87 -1.73
C GLY A 84 5.75 -8.39 -3.07
N THR A 85 4.76 -9.27 -3.01
CA THR A 85 4.11 -9.90 -4.18
C THR A 85 3.21 -8.96 -4.99
N GLU A 86 2.76 -7.83 -4.43
CA GLU A 86 1.96 -6.84 -5.18
C GLU A 86 2.79 -6.08 -6.23
N LEU A 87 4.12 -6.23 -6.20
CA LEU A 87 5.04 -5.65 -7.21
C LEU A 87 4.61 -5.97 -8.65
N TRP A 88 4.15 -7.19 -8.90
CA TRP A 88 3.76 -7.64 -10.24
C TRP A 88 2.43 -7.03 -10.69
N ASP A 89 1.52 -6.74 -9.75
CA ASP A 89 0.30 -6.01 -10.05
C ASP A 89 0.58 -4.53 -10.35
N ILE A 90 1.59 -3.95 -9.67
CA ILE A 90 2.04 -2.56 -9.91
C ILE A 90 2.66 -2.42 -11.29
N LEU A 91 3.65 -3.27 -11.61
CA LEU A 91 4.43 -3.15 -12.85
C LEU A 91 3.74 -3.79 -14.06
N GLY A 92 2.83 -4.74 -13.82
CA GLY A 92 2.04 -5.40 -14.84
C GLY A 92 2.89 -5.92 -16.00
N ASN A 93 2.52 -5.51 -17.22
CA ASN A 93 3.16 -5.98 -18.46
C ASN A 93 4.33 -5.11 -18.93
N ALA A 94 4.82 -4.15 -18.13
CA ALA A 94 5.94 -3.28 -18.51
C ALA A 94 7.16 -4.09 -18.96
N LYS A 95 7.74 -3.74 -20.11
CA LYS A 95 8.95 -4.38 -20.67
C LYS A 95 10.16 -3.45 -20.64
N HIS A 96 9.92 -2.16 -20.53
CA HIS A 96 10.94 -1.13 -20.53
C HIS A 96 10.65 -0.07 -19.47
N LYS A 97 11.69 0.63 -19.03
CA LYS A 97 11.56 1.71 -18.03
C LYS A 97 10.56 2.78 -18.44
N HIS A 98 10.45 3.10 -19.73
CA HIS A 98 9.51 4.12 -20.22
C HIS A 98 8.05 3.67 -20.15
N ASP A 99 7.77 2.37 -20.08
CA ASP A 99 6.41 1.86 -19.91
C ASP A 99 5.83 2.21 -18.53
N LEU A 100 6.69 2.57 -17.58
CA LEU A 100 6.29 2.98 -16.23
C LEU A 100 5.79 4.43 -16.14
N GLY A 101 5.79 5.15 -17.26
CA GLY A 101 5.41 6.56 -17.34
C GLY A 101 6.49 7.51 -16.81
N ILE A 102 6.05 8.58 -16.14
CA ILE A 102 6.93 9.60 -15.59
C ILE A 102 7.85 9.02 -14.50
N ASP A 103 9.15 9.35 -14.57
CA ASP A 103 10.11 9.14 -13.47
C ASP A 103 10.12 10.39 -12.59
N PHE A 104 9.51 10.30 -11.41
CA PHE A 104 9.50 11.40 -10.44
C PHE A 104 10.82 11.52 -9.66
N GLY A 105 11.76 10.59 -9.86
CA GLY A 105 13.02 10.53 -9.14
C GLY A 105 13.04 9.49 -8.02
N ALA A 106 14.24 9.15 -7.56
CA ALA A 106 14.49 8.13 -6.53
C ALA A 106 13.88 6.74 -6.84
N GLY A 107 13.60 6.47 -8.12
CA GLY A 107 12.96 5.23 -8.58
C GLY A 107 11.44 5.21 -8.41
N LEU A 108 10.79 6.33 -8.11
CA LEU A 108 9.32 6.47 -8.04
C LEU A 108 8.76 6.70 -9.45
N SER A 109 7.95 5.76 -9.93
CA SER A 109 7.34 5.83 -11.26
C SER A 109 5.87 6.22 -11.22
N GLU A 110 5.33 6.67 -12.35
CA GLU A 110 3.91 6.98 -12.50
C GLU A 110 2.99 5.80 -12.22
N LEU A 111 3.34 4.59 -12.67
CA LEU A 111 2.56 3.38 -12.34
C LEU A 111 2.52 3.12 -10.83
N GLU A 112 3.66 3.27 -10.15
CA GLU A 112 3.73 3.13 -8.68
C GLU A 112 2.87 4.18 -7.98
N VAL A 113 2.92 5.44 -8.41
CA VAL A 113 2.07 6.51 -7.85
C VAL A 113 0.59 6.24 -8.10
N ALA A 114 0.22 5.80 -9.30
CA ALA A 114 -1.16 5.44 -9.63
C ALA A 114 -1.66 4.29 -8.76
N TRP A 115 -0.84 3.25 -8.54
CA TRP A 115 -1.16 2.15 -7.62
C TRP A 115 -1.41 2.65 -6.20
N LEU A 116 -0.51 3.48 -5.68
CA LEU A 116 -0.61 4.02 -4.32
C LEU A 116 -1.89 4.84 -4.13
N MET A 117 -2.33 5.58 -5.16
CA MET A 117 -3.57 6.34 -5.12
C MET A 117 -4.80 5.42 -5.17
N THR A 118 -4.80 4.42 -6.06
CA THR A 118 -5.96 3.54 -6.27
C THR A 118 -6.12 2.49 -5.18
N ASN A 119 -5.04 1.88 -4.71
CA ASN A 119 -5.07 0.71 -3.82
C ASN A 119 -4.65 1.03 -2.38
N GLU A 120 -3.84 2.06 -2.18
CA GLU A 120 -3.31 2.42 -0.85
C GLU A 120 -3.79 3.77 -0.31
N PHE A 121 -4.86 4.32 -0.91
CA PHE A 121 -5.54 5.54 -0.48
C PHE A 121 -4.63 6.77 -0.35
N ALA A 122 -3.54 6.84 -1.12
CA ALA A 122 -2.73 8.06 -1.19
C ALA A 122 -3.53 9.16 -1.88
N GLN A 123 -3.63 10.33 -1.25
CA GLN A 123 -4.34 11.49 -1.82
C GLN A 123 -3.39 12.66 -2.12
N GLN A 124 -2.26 12.72 -1.43
CA GLN A 124 -1.27 13.80 -1.54
C GLN A 124 0.15 13.22 -1.64
N ALA A 125 1.10 14.04 -2.10
CA ALA A 125 2.50 13.61 -2.25
C ALA A 125 3.08 13.09 -0.92
N GLU A 126 2.70 13.69 0.21
CA GLU A 126 3.14 13.31 1.54
C GLU A 126 2.68 11.91 1.96
N ASP A 127 1.52 11.44 1.48
CA ASP A 127 1.10 10.04 1.69
C ASP A 127 2.16 9.10 1.11
N ILE A 128 2.58 9.39 -0.10
CA ILE A 128 3.50 8.57 -0.86
C ILE A 128 4.90 8.66 -0.25
N ILE A 129 5.47 9.86 -0.21
CA ILE A 129 6.90 10.04 0.06
C ILE A 129 7.26 9.92 1.54
N TRP A 130 6.30 10.07 2.46
CA TRP A 130 6.57 9.99 3.92
C TRP A 130 5.85 8.85 4.62
N ARG A 131 4.73 8.33 4.11
CA ARG A 131 4.04 7.20 4.75
C ARG A 131 4.33 5.89 4.02
N ARG A 132 4.04 5.80 2.73
CA ARG A 132 4.14 4.55 1.95
C ARG A 132 5.58 4.16 1.62
N THR A 133 6.39 5.07 1.07
CA THR A 133 7.68 4.70 0.48
C THR A 133 8.92 5.24 1.20
N LYS A 134 8.78 6.34 1.96
CA LYS A 134 9.91 7.10 2.56
C LYS A 134 10.88 7.72 1.54
N LEU A 135 10.50 7.83 0.28
CA LEU A 135 11.33 8.41 -0.79
C LEU A 135 11.58 9.91 -0.64
N GLY A 136 10.82 10.60 0.23
CA GLY A 136 11.06 12.00 0.57
C GLY A 136 12.45 12.26 1.16
N LEU A 137 13.10 11.23 1.70
CA LEU A 137 14.50 11.29 2.17
C LEU A 137 15.53 11.39 1.03
N ARG A 138 15.13 11.14 -0.22
CA ARG A 138 16.02 11.06 -1.39
C ARG A 138 15.60 11.98 -2.54
N MET A 139 14.37 12.45 -2.55
CA MET A 139 13.84 13.34 -3.58
C MET A 139 14.26 14.79 -3.32
N SER A 140 14.52 15.52 -4.39
CA SER A 140 14.72 16.98 -4.36
C SER A 140 13.39 17.72 -4.34
N ASP A 141 13.39 18.99 -3.91
CA ASP A 141 12.19 19.84 -3.91
C ASP A 141 11.54 19.95 -5.29
N LYS A 142 12.34 19.95 -6.36
CA LYS A 142 11.84 19.96 -7.74
C LYS A 142 11.06 18.67 -8.07
N GLN A 143 11.58 17.53 -7.65
CA GLN A 143 10.94 16.22 -7.85
C GLN A 143 9.65 16.10 -7.03
N VAL A 144 9.65 16.57 -5.79
CA VAL A 144 8.45 16.60 -4.94
C VAL A 144 7.37 17.49 -5.58
N LYS A 145 7.74 18.69 -6.03
CA LYS A 145 6.80 19.59 -6.71
C LYS A 145 6.20 18.98 -7.98
N GLN A 146 7.01 18.28 -8.78
CA GLN A 146 6.51 17.59 -9.97
C GLN A 146 5.47 16.50 -9.62
N LEU A 147 5.70 15.76 -8.53
CA LEU A 147 4.76 14.76 -8.03
C LEU A 147 3.45 15.40 -7.56
N GLU A 148 3.53 16.48 -6.78
CA GLU A 148 2.36 17.24 -6.30
C GLU A 148 1.49 17.75 -7.46
N GLU A 149 2.11 18.35 -8.47
CA GLU A 149 1.43 18.86 -9.66
C GLU A 149 0.74 17.73 -10.43
N TRP A 150 1.39 16.58 -10.58
CA TRP A 150 0.81 15.43 -11.27
C TRP A 150 -0.41 14.87 -10.50
N ILE A 151 -0.30 14.70 -9.17
CA ILE A 151 -1.41 14.20 -8.33
C ILE A 151 -2.61 15.15 -8.41
N ALA A 152 -2.38 16.46 -8.28
CA ALA A 152 -3.43 17.46 -8.36
C ALA A 152 -4.16 17.44 -9.71
N ASN A 153 -3.42 17.28 -10.81
CA ASN A 153 -4.00 17.18 -12.15
C ASN A 153 -4.81 15.89 -12.33
N ARG A 154 -4.32 14.76 -11.81
CA ARG A 154 -5.03 13.48 -11.86
C ARG A 154 -6.34 13.49 -11.08
N ASN A 155 -6.35 14.09 -9.89
CA ASN A 155 -7.56 14.20 -9.07
C ASN A 155 -8.64 15.04 -9.78
N LYS A 156 -8.26 16.20 -10.34
CA LYS A 156 -9.19 17.04 -11.14
C LYS A 156 -9.75 16.29 -12.35
N ALA A 157 -8.92 15.52 -13.05
CA ALA A 157 -9.39 14.72 -14.18
C ALA A 157 -10.41 13.65 -13.76
N THR A 158 -10.23 13.07 -12.57
CA THR A 158 -11.13 12.04 -12.01
C THR A 158 -12.46 12.67 -11.57
N GLU A 159 -12.44 13.86 -10.96
CA GLU A 159 -13.62 14.63 -10.60
C GLU A 159 -14.46 15.00 -11.83
N ASN A 160 -13.84 15.57 -12.86
CA ASN A 160 -14.52 15.95 -14.10
C ASN A 160 -15.17 14.73 -14.80
N MET A 161 -14.55 13.56 -14.73
CA MET A 161 -15.10 12.33 -15.31
C MET A 161 -16.31 11.83 -14.53
N ASN A 162 -16.28 11.92 -13.20
CA ASN A 162 -17.43 11.55 -12.36
C ASN A 162 -18.61 12.51 -12.56
N GLU A 163 -18.36 13.81 -12.76
CA GLU A 163 -19.40 14.80 -13.07
C GLU A 163 -20.03 14.62 -14.46
N THR A 164 -19.28 14.08 -15.43
CA THR A 164 -19.78 13.86 -16.80
C THR A 164 -20.65 12.58 -16.91
N VAL A 165 -20.48 11.65 -15.98
CA VAL A 165 -21.17 10.34 -15.97
C VAL A 165 -22.37 10.32 -15.00
N ALA A 166 -22.50 11.33 -14.14
CA ALA A 166 -23.64 11.54 -13.24
C ALA A 166 -24.78 12.33 -13.90
#